data_AF-A0ABD4KYM6-F1
#
_entry.id   AF-A0ABD4KYM6-F1
#
_cell.length_a   1.000
_cell.length_b   1.000
_cell.length_c   1.000
_cell.angle_alpha   90.00
_cell.angle_beta   90.00
_cell.angle_gamma   90.00
#
_symmetry.space_group_name_H-M   'P 1'
#
loop_
_entity.id
_entity.type
_entity.pdbx_description
1 polymer ?
#
loop_
_entity_poly.entity_id
_entity_poly.type
_entity_poly.pdbx_seq_one_letter_code
_entity_poly.pdbx_strand_id
1 'polypeptide(L)'
;MSAETLLGQEPWIRLASFLAVLMVMAAWELWAPRRAPSVGKAWRWLNNVGVVALDSLLVRLLFPAGAVALGAWVEDQGWGLLGWLGLPFWITLLVAVVVLDGVIWAQHWAFHKVPLLWRLHRMHHADPDIDVTTGLRFHPLEILLSMGIKVLAILALGAPAVAVLLFEVLLNATSLFNHGNVRLPLRLDRWLRLVVVTPDMHRVHHSWHRDETDSNFGFNLPWWDRLFGTYRAQPRDGHQGMTIGLHAFRDPRWLRLDRMLLQPWSREADDPAADQPTPD
;
A
#
# COMPACT_ATOMS: atom_id res chain seq x y z
N MET A 1 20.79 20.53 0.64
CA MET A 1 21.13 19.48 1.63
C MET A 1 22.11 18.53 0.95
N SER A 2 23.24 18.21 1.56
CA SER A 2 24.20 17.25 0.96
C SER A 2 23.64 15.83 1.02
N ALA A 3 24.12 14.94 0.13
CA ALA A 3 23.73 13.53 0.12
C ALA A 3 24.04 12.85 1.47
N GLU A 4 25.17 13.16 2.09
CA GLU A 4 25.54 12.64 3.42
C GLU A 4 24.55 13.06 4.51
N THR A 5 24.14 14.34 4.53
CA THR A 5 23.13 14.83 5.48
C THR A 5 21.79 14.15 5.26
N LEU A 6 21.37 13.99 4.00
CA LEU A 6 20.12 13.30 3.65
C LEU A 6 20.14 11.85 4.12
N LEU A 7 21.21 11.10 3.84
CA LEU A 7 21.32 9.68 4.23
C LEU A 7 21.38 9.52 5.75
N GLY A 8 22.03 10.43 6.48
CA GLY A 8 22.03 10.41 7.94
C GLY A 8 20.67 10.70 8.57
N GLN A 9 19.82 11.49 7.90
CA GLN A 9 18.48 11.86 8.41
C GLN A 9 17.36 10.97 7.88
N GLU A 10 17.56 10.27 6.76
CA GLU A 10 16.55 9.45 6.08
C GLU A 10 15.80 8.49 7.01
N PRO A 11 16.46 7.69 7.88
CA PRO A 11 15.76 6.77 8.77
C PRO A 11 14.83 7.49 9.75
N TRP A 12 15.28 8.64 10.27
CA TRP A 12 14.53 9.45 11.22
C TRP A 12 13.36 10.17 10.55
N ILE A 13 13.55 10.71 9.34
CA ILE A 13 12.47 11.33 8.57
C ILE A 13 11.37 10.31 8.29
N ARG A 14 11.73 9.10 7.84
CA ARG A 14 10.76 8.04 7.54
C ARG A 14 10.05 7.57 8.80
N LEU A 15 10.79 7.29 9.88
CA LEU A 15 10.21 6.83 11.14
C LEU A 15 9.29 7.89 11.76
N ALA A 16 9.73 9.16 11.82
CA ALA A 16 8.93 10.24 12.37
C ALA A 16 7.67 10.48 11.53
N SER A 17 7.78 10.48 10.20
CA SER A 17 6.62 10.62 9.31
C SER A 17 5.64 9.45 9.48
N PHE A 18 6.15 8.22 9.52
CA PHE A 18 5.34 7.03 9.75
C PHE A 18 4.59 7.10 11.08
N LEU A 19 5.29 7.37 12.19
CA LEU A 19 4.67 7.46 13.51
C LEU A 19 3.67 8.61 13.59
N ALA A 20 3.98 9.77 13.01
CA ALA A 20 3.08 10.91 12.98
C ALA A 20 1.77 10.57 12.24
N VAL A 21 1.86 10.01 11.02
CA VAL A 21 0.67 9.64 10.25
C VAL A 21 -0.11 8.53 10.95
N LEU A 22 0.57 7.50 11.47
CA LEU A 22 -0.06 6.42 12.22
C LEU A 22 -0.85 6.96 13.43
N MET A 23 -0.24 7.84 14.23
CA MET A 23 -0.91 8.44 15.39
C MET A 23 -2.11 9.30 14.99
N VAL A 24 -1.98 10.13 13.94
CA VAL A 24 -3.07 10.97 13.44
C VAL A 24 -4.24 10.11 12.94
N MET A 25 -3.94 9.08 12.13
CA MET A 25 -4.96 8.18 11.59
C MET A 25 -5.63 7.36 12.69
N ALA A 26 -4.85 6.81 13.64
CA ALA A 26 -5.36 6.09 14.80
C ALA A 26 -6.32 6.96 15.64
N ALA A 27 -5.92 8.20 15.95
CA ALA A 27 -6.76 9.14 16.69
C ALA A 27 -8.05 9.48 15.93
N TRP A 28 -7.96 9.68 14.61
CA TRP A 28 -9.12 9.95 13.77
C TRP A 28 -10.09 8.74 13.73
N GLU A 29 -9.58 7.52 13.60
CA GLU A 29 -10.41 6.32 13.63
C GLU A 29 -11.12 6.08 14.98
N LEU A 30 -10.54 6.56 16.07
CA LEU A 30 -11.19 6.53 17.39
C LEU A 30 -12.30 7.57 17.48
N TRP A 31 -12.07 8.77 16.93
CA TRP A 31 -13.01 9.88 17.01
C TRP A 31 -14.19 9.77 16.03
N ALA A 32 -13.91 9.38 14.79
CA ALA A 32 -14.90 9.35 13.71
C ALA A 32 -14.70 8.14 12.78
N PRO A 33 -14.97 6.91 13.28
CA PRO A 33 -14.86 5.71 12.46
C PRO A 33 -15.89 5.69 11.33
N ARG A 34 -15.51 5.15 10.17
CA ARG A 34 -16.44 4.92 9.04
C ARG A 34 -17.33 3.71 9.28
N ARG A 35 -16.79 2.67 9.92
CA ARG A 35 -17.46 1.39 10.23
C ARG A 35 -17.12 0.95 11.66
N ALA A 36 -18.03 0.22 12.30
CA ALA A 36 -17.71 -0.50 13.51
C ALA A 36 -16.81 -1.70 13.16
N PRO A 37 -15.72 -1.96 13.90
CA PRO A 37 -14.88 -3.13 13.67
C PRO A 37 -15.66 -4.40 14.04
N SER A 38 -15.54 -5.44 13.22
CA SER A 38 -16.12 -6.77 13.47
C SER A 38 -15.19 -7.67 14.31
N VAL A 39 -13.89 -7.39 14.31
CA VAL A 39 -12.89 -8.10 15.10
C VAL A 39 -12.13 -7.13 16.02
N GLY A 40 -11.66 -7.62 17.18
CA GLY A 40 -10.92 -6.82 18.15
C GLY A 40 -9.69 -6.13 17.53
N LYS A 41 -9.68 -4.78 17.55
CA LYS A 41 -8.59 -3.96 16.99
C LYS A 41 -7.21 -4.34 17.52
N ALA A 42 -7.07 -4.53 18.84
CA ALA A 42 -5.78 -4.87 19.46
C ALA A 42 -5.18 -6.17 18.90
N TRP A 43 -6.03 -7.17 18.63
CA TRP A 43 -5.59 -8.44 18.04
C TRP A 43 -5.10 -8.26 16.60
N ARG A 44 -5.84 -7.53 15.77
CA ARG A 44 -5.44 -7.21 14.39
C ARG A 44 -4.16 -6.38 14.36
N TRP A 45 -4.07 -5.35 15.20
CA TRP A 45 -2.91 -4.47 15.29
C TRP A 45 -1.65 -5.22 15.72
N LEU A 46 -1.73 -6.08 16.74
CA LEU A 46 -0.59 -6.88 17.20
C LEU A 46 0.01 -7.71 16.06
N ASN A 47 -0.84 -8.38 15.27
CA ASN A 47 -0.40 -9.23 14.17
C ASN A 47 0.06 -8.42 12.95
N ASN A 48 -0.64 -7.34 12.59
CA ASN A 48 -0.26 -6.44 11.50
C ASN A 48 1.09 -5.74 11.79
N VAL A 49 1.30 -5.25 13.01
CA VAL A 49 2.61 -4.68 13.41
C VAL A 49 3.68 -5.76 13.48
N GLY A 50 3.31 -6.98 13.90
CA GLY A 50 4.21 -8.14 13.89
C GLY A 50 4.76 -8.47 12.50
N VAL A 51 3.92 -8.45 11.46
CA VAL A 51 4.40 -8.69 10.09
C VAL A 51 5.28 -7.54 9.60
N VAL A 52 4.94 -6.28 9.90
CA VAL A 52 5.77 -5.12 9.54
C VAL A 52 7.17 -5.19 10.15
N ALA A 53 7.26 -5.63 11.41
CA ALA A 53 8.55 -5.79 12.08
C ALA A 53 9.41 -6.86 11.38
N LEU A 54 8.78 -7.98 10.99
CA LEU A 54 9.43 -9.04 10.21
C LEU A 54 9.87 -8.54 8.83
N ASP A 55 8.99 -7.84 8.12
CA ASP A 55 9.26 -7.28 6.79
C ASP A 55 10.41 -6.28 6.83
N SER A 56 10.39 -5.37 7.81
CA SER A 56 11.43 -4.36 8.01
C SER A 56 12.79 -5.00 8.29
N LEU A 57 12.82 -6.07 9.11
CA LEU A 57 14.04 -6.84 9.37
C LEU A 57 14.57 -7.50 8.09
N LEU A 58 13.70 -8.18 7.33
CA LEU A 58 14.10 -8.87 6.10
C LEU A 58 14.58 -7.91 5.02
N VAL A 59 13.91 -6.79 4.81
CA VAL A 59 14.37 -5.73 3.90
C VAL A 59 15.71 -5.18 4.35
N ARG A 60 15.90 -4.92 5.64
CA ARG A 60 17.18 -4.41 6.17
C ARG A 60 18.33 -5.39 5.94
N LEU A 61 18.07 -6.69 6.06
CA LEU A 61 19.06 -7.74 5.84
C LEU A 61 19.42 -7.92 4.35
N LEU A 62 18.42 -7.91 3.46
CA LEU A 62 18.61 -8.18 2.03
C LEU A 62 18.97 -6.93 1.22
N PHE A 63 18.58 -5.74 1.68
CA PHE A 63 18.83 -4.46 1.03
C PHE A 63 19.46 -3.44 2.01
N PRO A 64 20.69 -3.68 2.50
CA PRO A 64 21.29 -2.87 3.55
C PRO A 64 21.63 -1.43 3.12
N ALA A 65 21.75 -1.14 1.83
CA ALA A 65 21.88 0.24 1.35
C ALA A 65 20.54 1.01 1.39
N GLY A 66 19.41 0.30 1.25
CA GLY A 66 18.10 0.92 1.07
C GLY A 66 17.95 1.65 -0.27
N ALA A 67 16.73 2.10 -0.55
CA ALA A 67 16.39 2.73 -1.83
C ALA A 67 16.99 4.14 -1.95
N VAL A 68 17.07 4.90 -0.85
CA VAL A 68 17.57 6.28 -0.87
C VAL A 68 19.08 6.33 -1.11
N ALA A 69 19.87 5.42 -0.54
CA ALA A 69 21.30 5.34 -0.83
C ALA A 69 21.56 4.93 -2.29
N LEU A 70 20.73 4.04 -2.84
CA LEU A 70 20.77 3.73 -4.27
C LEU A 70 20.49 4.98 -5.11
N GLY A 71 19.47 5.76 -4.77
CA GLY A 71 19.17 7.03 -5.45
C GLY A 71 20.33 8.02 -5.39
N ALA A 72 21.01 8.12 -4.24
CA ALA A 72 22.18 8.98 -4.09
C ALA A 72 23.36 8.53 -4.97
N TRP A 73 23.59 7.21 -5.04
CA TRP A 73 24.62 6.65 -5.91
C TRP A 73 24.30 6.88 -7.39
N VAL A 74 23.06 6.63 -7.82
CA VAL A 74 22.62 6.84 -9.20
C VAL A 74 22.75 8.31 -9.62
N GLU A 75 22.37 9.23 -8.72
CA GLU A 75 22.49 10.67 -8.91
C GLU A 75 23.95 11.13 -9.08
N ASP A 76 24.85 10.64 -8.23
CA ASP A 76 26.30 10.93 -8.31
C ASP A 76 26.92 10.46 -9.62
N GLN A 77 26.48 9.30 -10.13
CA GLN A 77 26.94 8.77 -11.42
C GLN A 77 26.30 9.45 -12.64
N GLY A 78 25.29 10.30 -12.45
CA GLY A 78 24.48 10.84 -13.54
C GLY A 78 23.77 9.76 -14.36
N TRP A 79 23.49 8.61 -13.73
CA TRP A 79 22.95 7.42 -14.41
C TRP A 79 21.43 7.47 -14.55
N GLY A 80 20.91 6.82 -15.59
CA GLY A 80 19.48 6.63 -15.82
C GLY A 80 18.82 7.74 -16.63
N LEU A 81 17.56 7.50 -17.01
CA LEU A 81 16.85 8.34 -17.97
C LEU A 81 16.84 9.83 -17.60
N LEU A 82 16.52 10.17 -16.35
CA LEU A 82 16.43 11.57 -15.90
C LEU A 82 17.80 12.24 -15.82
N GLY A 83 18.85 11.49 -15.47
CA GLY A 83 20.23 11.97 -15.48
C GLY A 83 20.67 12.34 -16.90
N TRP A 84 20.36 11.50 -17.89
CA TRP A 84 20.70 11.73 -19.29
C TRP A 84 19.94 12.89 -19.94
N LEU A 85 18.70 13.14 -19.51
CA LEU A 85 17.87 14.22 -20.06
C LEU A 85 18.28 15.62 -19.58
N GLY A 86 19.05 15.73 -18.49
CA GLY A 86 19.53 17.02 -17.97
C GLY A 86 18.41 18.01 -17.62
N LEU A 87 17.25 17.52 -17.18
CA LEU A 87 16.10 18.36 -16.84
C LEU A 87 16.36 19.23 -15.61
N PRO A 88 15.67 20.39 -15.46
CA PRO A 88 15.65 21.14 -14.21
C PRO A 88 15.29 20.24 -13.03
N PHE A 89 16.02 20.37 -11.92
CA PHE A 89 15.89 19.47 -10.77
C PHE A 89 14.46 19.29 -10.26
N TRP A 90 13.65 20.35 -10.23
CA TRP A 90 12.26 20.26 -9.78
C TRP A 90 11.36 19.43 -10.72
N ILE A 91 11.65 19.43 -12.03
CA ILE A 91 10.97 18.57 -13.01
C ILE A 91 11.41 17.13 -12.81
N THR A 92 12.71 16.88 -12.65
CA THR A 92 13.26 15.56 -12.31
C THR A 92 12.60 14.99 -11.06
N LEU A 93 12.47 15.79 -10.00
CA LEU A 93 11.81 15.39 -8.76
C LEU A 93 10.35 15.00 -8.98
N LEU A 94 9.58 15.86 -9.67
CA LEU A 94 8.16 15.63 -9.94
C LEU A 94 7.96 14.37 -10.80
N VAL A 95 8.70 14.24 -11.91
CA VAL A 95 8.61 13.09 -12.81
C VAL A 95 9.00 11.81 -12.07
N ALA A 96 10.07 11.83 -11.27
CA ALA A 96 10.49 10.68 -10.49
C ALA A 96 9.38 10.19 -9.54
N VAL A 97 8.78 11.09 -8.76
CA VAL A 97 7.70 10.73 -7.83
C VAL A 97 6.48 10.18 -8.56
N VAL A 98 6.04 10.83 -9.65
CA VAL A 98 4.87 10.41 -10.43
C VAL A 98 5.11 9.04 -11.10
N VAL A 99 6.28 8.84 -11.71
CA VAL A 99 6.61 7.56 -12.36
C VAL A 99 6.74 6.43 -11.34
N LEU A 100 7.39 6.67 -10.19
CA LEU A 100 7.48 5.67 -9.13
C LEU A 100 6.09 5.30 -8.57
N ASP A 101 5.17 6.25 -8.45
CA ASP A 101 3.77 5.98 -8.10
C ASP A 101 3.07 5.12 -9.16
N GLY A 102 3.28 5.41 -10.45
CA GLY A 102 2.79 4.58 -11.55
C GLY A 102 3.35 3.17 -11.56
N VAL A 103 4.63 2.99 -11.19
CA VAL A 103 5.25 1.67 -11.02
C VAL A 103 4.57 0.88 -9.90
N ILE A 104 4.27 1.52 -8.76
CA ILE A 104 3.55 0.86 -7.67
C ILE A 104 2.10 0.54 -8.05
N TRP A 105 1.41 1.43 -8.78
CA TRP A 105 0.09 1.12 -9.33
C TRP A 105 0.14 -0.11 -10.26
N ALA A 106 1.12 -0.17 -11.17
CA ALA A 106 1.27 -1.28 -12.11
C ALA A 106 1.62 -2.59 -11.40
N GLN A 107 2.50 -2.52 -10.39
CA GLN A 107 2.78 -3.64 -9.50
C GLN A 107 1.50 -4.12 -8.83
N HIS A 108 0.73 -3.22 -8.23
CA HIS A 108 -0.49 -3.59 -7.51
C HIS A 108 -1.52 -4.26 -8.44
N TRP A 109 -1.72 -3.70 -9.63
CA TRP A 109 -2.54 -4.33 -10.67
C TRP A 109 -2.03 -5.74 -11.04
N ALA A 110 -0.71 -5.92 -11.21
CA ALA A 110 -0.13 -7.23 -11.52
C ALA A 110 -0.34 -8.23 -10.37
N PHE A 111 -0.29 -7.77 -9.11
CA PHE A 111 -0.57 -8.58 -7.93
C PHE A 111 -2.02 -9.07 -7.89
N HIS A 112 -2.96 -8.35 -8.51
CA HIS A 112 -4.33 -8.83 -8.67
C HIS A 112 -4.53 -9.77 -9.86
N LYS A 113 -3.79 -9.57 -10.95
CA LYS A 113 -4.03 -10.28 -12.22
C LYS A 113 -3.18 -11.52 -12.43
N VAL A 114 -2.02 -11.62 -11.77
CA VAL A 114 -1.16 -12.80 -11.85
C VAL A 114 -1.46 -13.73 -10.67
N PRO A 115 -1.95 -14.97 -10.87
CA PRO A 115 -2.40 -15.85 -9.78
C PRO A 115 -1.37 -16.10 -8.68
N LEU A 116 -0.08 -16.22 -9.06
CA LEU A 116 1.00 -16.42 -8.08
C LEU A 116 1.24 -15.17 -7.21
N LEU A 117 1.17 -13.98 -7.80
CA LEU A 117 1.32 -12.73 -7.06
C LEU A 117 0.09 -12.47 -6.18
N TRP A 118 -1.11 -12.80 -6.69
CA TRP A 118 -2.36 -12.72 -5.92
C TRP A 118 -2.31 -13.59 -4.67
N ARG A 119 -1.67 -14.77 -4.71
CA ARG A 119 -1.48 -15.58 -3.51
C ARG A 119 -0.71 -14.87 -2.41
N LEU A 120 0.26 -14.02 -2.76
CA LEU A 120 0.96 -13.18 -1.79
C LEU A 120 0.03 -12.05 -1.31
N HIS A 121 -0.58 -11.36 -2.27
CA HIS A 121 -1.41 -10.18 -2.01
C HIS A 121 -2.69 -10.48 -1.24
N ARG A 122 -3.26 -11.67 -1.38
CA ARG A 122 -4.49 -12.04 -0.69
C ARG A 122 -4.35 -11.99 0.83
N MET A 123 -3.13 -12.08 1.37
CA MET A 123 -2.86 -11.83 2.78
C MET A 123 -3.37 -10.44 3.20
N HIS A 124 -3.12 -9.43 2.38
CA HIS A 124 -3.58 -8.05 2.57
C HIS A 124 -5.12 -7.98 2.54
N HIS A 125 -5.74 -8.56 1.52
CA HIS A 125 -7.19 -8.58 1.34
C HIS A 125 -7.94 -9.50 2.30
N ALA A 126 -7.26 -10.39 3.02
CA ALA A 126 -7.89 -11.30 3.98
C ALA A 126 -8.20 -10.61 5.32
N ASP A 127 -8.04 -9.30 5.43
CA ASP A 127 -8.45 -8.56 6.61
C ASP A 127 -9.99 -8.35 6.58
N PRO A 128 -10.76 -8.83 7.58
CA PRO A 128 -12.22 -8.72 7.56
C PRO A 128 -12.72 -7.30 7.85
N ASP A 129 -11.85 -6.45 8.38
CA ASP A 129 -12.07 -5.03 8.58
C ASP A 129 -10.93 -4.26 7.90
N ILE A 130 -11.19 -3.01 7.51
CA ILE A 130 -10.15 -2.10 7.02
C ILE A 130 -9.85 -1.07 8.11
N ASP A 131 -8.58 -0.89 8.45
CA ASP A 131 -8.11 0.22 9.27
C ASP A 131 -6.66 0.61 8.92
N VAL A 132 -6.12 1.61 9.61
CA VAL A 132 -4.78 2.14 9.40
C VAL A 132 -3.69 1.06 9.38
N THR A 133 -3.85 -0.03 10.15
CA THR A 133 -2.86 -1.13 10.18
C THR A 133 -3.05 -2.13 9.05
N THR A 134 -4.22 -2.18 8.42
CA THR A 134 -4.43 -2.97 7.18
C THR A 134 -3.49 -2.48 6.08
N GLY A 135 -3.23 -1.18 6.00
CA GLY A 135 -2.25 -0.59 5.09
C GLY A 135 -0.79 -0.99 5.34
N LEU A 136 -0.54 -1.84 6.33
CA LEU A 136 0.77 -2.38 6.67
C LEU A 136 0.84 -3.90 6.55
N ARG A 137 -0.29 -4.55 6.29
CA ARG A 137 -0.45 -6.00 6.25
C ARG A 137 -0.11 -6.53 4.87
N PHE A 138 1.17 -6.79 4.61
CA PHE A 138 1.65 -7.42 3.38
C PHE A 138 2.47 -8.66 3.68
N HIS A 139 2.56 -9.57 2.72
CA HIS A 139 3.39 -10.76 2.90
C HIS A 139 4.87 -10.41 2.74
N PRO A 140 5.81 -11.01 3.49
CA PRO A 140 7.24 -10.69 3.36
C PRO A 140 7.80 -10.85 1.94
N LEU A 141 7.41 -11.92 1.23
CA LEU A 141 7.81 -12.11 -0.18
C LEU A 141 7.27 -11.01 -1.11
N GLU A 142 6.10 -10.44 -0.81
CA GLU A 142 5.56 -9.31 -1.55
C GLU A 142 6.39 -8.05 -1.29
N ILE A 143 6.75 -7.77 -0.03
CA ILE A 143 7.59 -6.63 0.31
C ILE A 143 8.98 -6.74 -0.35
N LEU A 144 9.59 -7.93 -0.35
CA LEU A 144 10.88 -8.15 -1.00
C LEU A 144 10.81 -7.98 -2.53
N LEU A 145 9.75 -8.50 -3.16
CA LEU A 145 9.52 -8.30 -4.60
C LEU A 145 9.27 -6.81 -4.92
N SER A 146 8.46 -6.14 -4.11
CA SER A 146 8.18 -4.70 -4.20
C SER A 146 9.46 -3.86 -4.10
N MET A 147 10.35 -4.21 -3.15
CA MET A 147 11.65 -3.55 -3.02
C MET A 147 12.53 -3.79 -4.26
N GLY A 148 12.56 -5.01 -4.81
CA GLY A 148 13.28 -5.32 -6.05
C GLY A 148 12.76 -4.51 -7.24
N ILE A 149 11.45 -4.44 -7.43
CA ILE A 149 10.80 -3.63 -8.48
C ILE A 149 11.17 -2.15 -8.31
N LYS A 150 11.13 -1.63 -7.08
CA LYS A 150 11.50 -0.24 -6.79
C LYS A 150 12.97 0.04 -7.11
N VAL A 151 13.88 -0.85 -6.73
CA VAL A 151 15.32 -0.76 -7.05
C VAL A 151 15.54 -0.69 -8.56
N LEU A 152 14.87 -1.56 -9.32
CA LEU A 152 14.96 -1.56 -10.79
C LEU A 152 14.41 -0.26 -11.39
N ALA A 153 13.29 0.25 -10.86
CA ALA A 153 12.72 1.51 -11.32
C ALA A 153 13.64 2.71 -11.03
N ILE A 154 14.26 2.77 -9.85
CA ILE A 154 15.22 3.82 -9.47
C ILE A 154 16.43 3.80 -10.42
N LEU A 155 16.99 2.60 -10.69
CA LEU A 155 18.12 2.42 -11.60
C LEU A 155 17.78 2.81 -13.04
N ALA A 156 16.62 2.40 -13.55
CA ALA A 156 16.20 2.72 -14.91
C ALA A 156 15.91 4.21 -15.08
N LEU A 157 15.23 4.80 -14.09
CA LEU A 157 14.80 6.18 -14.15
C LEU A 157 15.94 7.17 -13.87
N GLY A 158 16.95 6.79 -13.09
CA GLY A 158 17.92 7.78 -12.62
C GLY A 158 17.37 8.62 -11.47
N ALA A 159 16.54 8.04 -10.59
CA ALA A 159 15.78 8.81 -9.61
C ALA A 159 16.70 9.36 -8.49
N PRO A 160 16.74 10.69 -8.27
CA PRO A 160 17.62 11.28 -7.26
C PRO A 160 17.18 10.91 -5.85
N ALA A 161 18.12 10.93 -4.89
CA ALA A 161 17.88 10.47 -3.52
C ALA A 161 16.68 11.16 -2.85
N VAL A 162 16.54 12.47 -3.08
CA VAL A 162 15.43 13.27 -2.54
C VAL A 162 14.07 12.82 -3.11
N ALA A 163 14.00 12.48 -4.40
CA ALA A 163 12.78 11.96 -5.01
C ALA A 163 12.39 10.62 -4.41
N VAL A 164 13.37 9.73 -4.21
CA VAL A 164 13.16 8.41 -3.61
C VAL A 164 12.65 8.55 -2.18
N LEU A 165 13.30 9.37 -1.34
CA LEU A 165 12.84 9.61 0.03
C LEU A 165 11.43 10.19 0.05
N LEU A 166 11.17 11.23 -0.74
CA LEU A 166 9.85 11.87 -0.83
C LEU A 166 8.78 10.86 -1.23
N PHE A 167 9.06 10.07 -2.26
CA PHE A 167 8.17 9.01 -2.72
C PHE A 167 7.91 7.96 -1.63
N GLU A 168 8.93 7.50 -0.91
CA GLU A 168 8.75 6.51 0.15
C GLU A 168 7.95 7.05 1.35
N VAL A 169 8.14 8.32 1.72
CA VAL A 169 7.32 8.97 2.74
C VAL A 169 5.87 9.09 2.27
N LEU A 170 5.65 9.54 1.03
CA LEU A 170 4.31 9.65 0.45
C LEU A 170 3.61 8.29 0.38
N LEU A 171 4.28 7.28 -0.16
CA LEU A 171 3.75 5.92 -0.28
C LEU A 171 3.31 5.34 1.07
N ASN A 172 4.12 5.50 2.12
CA ASN A 172 3.75 5.04 3.45
C ASN A 172 2.61 5.85 4.04
N ALA A 173 2.65 7.18 3.93
CA ALA A 173 1.62 8.06 4.45
C ALA A 173 0.26 7.82 3.78
N THR A 174 0.25 7.63 2.46
CA THR A 174 -0.97 7.36 1.69
C THR A 174 -1.46 5.94 1.91
N SER A 175 -0.59 4.94 2.09
CA SER A 175 -1.00 3.58 2.51
C SER A 175 -1.73 3.58 3.86
N LEU A 176 -1.24 4.35 4.83
CA LEU A 176 -1.92 4.51 6.13
C LEU A 176 -3.25 5.26 5.98
N PHE A 177 -3.29 6.28 5.11
CA PHE A 177 -4.48 7.11 4.89
C PHE A 177 -5.59 6.36 4.13
N ASN A 178 -5.27 5.72 3.01
CA ASN A 178 -6.24 5.08 2.13
C ASN A 178 -6.83 3.78 2.75
N HIS A 179 -6.14 3.14 3.70
CA HIS A 179 -6.70 2.02 4.47
C HIS A 179 -7.44 2.46 5.74
N GLY A 180 -7.30 3.72 6.15
CA GLY A 180 -7.90 4.20 7.39
C GLY A 180 -9.41 3.96 7.47
N ASN A 181 -9.89 3.50 8.62
CA ASN A 181 -11.32 3.41 8.93
C ASN A 181 -11.90 4.79 9.28
N VAL A 182 -11.49 5.85 8.58
CA VAL A 182 -11.87 7.23 8.91
C VAL A 182 -13.07 7.67 8.11
N ARG A 183 -14.01 8.36 8.76
CA ARG A 183 -15.16 8.95 8.08
C ARG A 183 -14.80 10.32 7.51
N LEU A 184 -14.63 10.37 6.19
CA LEU A 184 -14.56 11.63 5.45
C LEU A 184 -15.96 12.16 5.11
N PRO A 185 -16.24 13.47 5.27
CA PRO A 185 -17.44 14.07 4.72
C PRO A 185 -17.49 13.90 3.20
N LEU A 186 -18.63 13.45 2.66
CA LEU A 186 -18.78 13.11 1.23
C LEU A 186 -18.42 14.27 0.29
N ARG A 187 -18.70 15.52 0.68
CA ARG A 187 -18.33 16.70 -0.09
C ARG A 187 -16.82 16.87 -0.20
N LEU A 188 -16.09 16.64 0.89
CA LEU A 188 -14.64 16.74 0.93
C LEU A 188 -14.03 15.58 0.11
N ASP A 189 -14.48 14.36 0.37
CA ASP A 189 -14.04 13.17 -0.34
C ASP A 189 -14.20 13.30 -1.87
N ARG A 190 -15.32 13.87 -2.36
CA ARG A 190 -15.57 14.12 -3.79
C ARG A 190 -14.45 14.90 -4.48
N TRP A 191 -13.88 15.91 -3.80
CA TRP A 191 -12.81 16.73 -4.35
C TRP A 191 -11.44 16.11 -4.10
N LEU A 192 -11.21 15.58 -2.90
CA LEU A 192 -9.93 14.94 -2.55
C LEU A 192 -9.62 13.76 -3.46
N ARG A 193 -10.62 12.92 -3.81
CA ARG A 193 -10.44 11.74 -4.67
C ARG A 193 -10.10 12.05 -6.14
N LEU A 194 -9.92 13.31 -6.49
CA LEU A 194 -9.38 13.74 -7.78
C LEU A 194 -7.85 13.85 -7.75
N VAL A 195 -7.25 13.99 -6.57
CA VAL A 195 -5.80 14.25 -6.40
C VAL A 195 -5.10 13.26 -5.47
N VAL A 196 -5.83 12.63 -4.54
CA VAL A 196 -5.31 11.61 -3.63
C VAL A 196 -6.27 10.43 -3.56
N VAL A 197 -5.75 9.21 -3.42
CA VAL A 197 -6.61 8.04 -3.16
C VAL A 197 -7.17 8.15 -1.75
N THR A 198 -8.49 8.29 -1.63
CA THR A 198 -9.17 8.45 -0.34
C THR A 198 -9.55 7.11 0.29
N PRO A 199 -9.76 7.06 1.62
CA PRO A 199 -10.22 5.84 2.28
C PRO A 199 -11.50 5.25 1.72
N ASP A 200 -12.48 6.07 1.31
CA ASP A 200 -13.68 5.55 0.67
C ASP A 200 -13.40 5.00 -0.74
N MET A 201 -12.50 5.61 -1.52
CA MET A 201 -12.09 5.08 -2.82
C MET A 201 -11.41 3.70 -2.68
N HIS A 202 -10.40 3.61 -1.83
CA HIS A 202 -9.62 2.39 -1.65
C HIS A 202 -10.40 1.28 -0.94
N ARG A 203 -11.37 1.61 -0.07
CA ARG A 203 -12.18 0.56 0.57
C ARG A 203 -12.96 -0.30 -0.42
N VAL A 204 -13.38 0.26 -1.56
CA VAL A 204 -14.07 -0.51 -2.63
C VAL A 204 -13.20 -1.68 -3.10
N HIS A 205 -11.90 -1.46 -3.22
CA HIS A 205 -10.90 -2.46 -3.59
C HIS A 205 -10.76 -3.59 -2.55
N HIS A 206 -11.13 -3.33 -1.29
CA HIS A 206 -11.16 -4.34 -0.22
C HIS A 206 -12.50 -5.09 -0.11
N SER A 207 -13.41 -4.86 -1.04
CA SER A 207 -14.65 -5.63 -1.14
C SER A 207 -14.36 -7.11 -1.37
N TRP A 208 -15.24 -7.96 -0.86
CA TRP A 208 -15.26 -9.38 -1.20
C TRP A 208 -15.74 -9.67 -2.64
N HIS A 209 -16.45 -8.74 -3.28
CA HIS A 209 -16.98 -8.92 -4.63
C HIS A 209 -15.82 -8.73 -5.62
N ARG A 210 -15.46 -9.80 -6.34
CA ARG A 210 -14.25 -9.80 -7.16
C ARG A 210 -14.17 -8.65 -8.18
N ASP A 211 -15.32 -8.25 -8.74
CA ASP A 211 -15.36 -7.14 -9.69
C ASP A 211 -14.98 -5.81 -9.03
N GLU A 212 -15.32 -5.60 -7.76
CA GLU A 212 -14.94 -4.46 -6.92
C GLU A 212 -13.51 -4.58 -6.39
N THR A 213 -13.10 -5.78 -5.97
CA THR A 213 -11.73 -6.08 -5.53
C THR A 213 -10.72 -5.72 -6.61
N ASP A 214 -11.02 -6.03 -7.87
CA ASP A 214 -10.15 -5.75 -9.01
C ASP A 214 -10.37 -4.33 -9.58
N SER A 215 -10.45 -3.33 -8.71
CA SER A 215 -10.54 -1.90 -9.07
C SER A 215 -9.77 -1.02 -8.08
N ASN A 216 -9.53 0.26 -8.41
CA ASN A 216 -8.87 1.26 -7.55
C ASN A 216 -7.49 0.81 -6.99
N PHE A 217 -6.53 0.51 -7.86
CA PHE A 217 -5.19 0.04 -7.47
C PHE A 217 -4.24 1.16 -7.02
N GLY A 218 -4.61 2.43 -7.15
CA GLY A 218 -3.75 3.56 -6.81
C GLY A 218 -3.38 3.63 -5.32
N PHE A 219 -2.18 4.13 -5.04
CA PHE A 219 -1.73 4.45 -3.68
C PHE A 219 -1.72 5.96 -3.42
N ASN A 220 -0.85 6.71 -4.11
CA ASN A 220 -0.83 8.17 -3.94
C ASN A 220 -1.85 8.84 -4.85
N LEU A 221 -1.75 8.59 -6.15
CA LEU A 221 -2.53 9.31 -7.16
C LEU A 221 -3.67 8.44 -7.71
N PRO A 222 -4.90 8.96 -7.80
CA PRO A 222 -6.04 8.24 -8.37
C PRO A 222 -6.01 8.23 -9.91
N TRP A 223 -5.05 8.90 -10.54
CA TRP A 223 -5.03 9.17 -11.98
C TRP A 223 -4.80 7.91 -12.80
N TRP A 224 -3.98 6.98 -12.31
CA TRP A 224 -3.71 5.72 -13.00
C TRP A 224 -4.97 4.88 -13.15
N ASP A 225 -5.81 4.80 -12.12
CA ASP A 225 -7.08 4.08 -12.21
C ASP A 225 -8.05 4.71 -13.20
N ARG A 226 -7.98 6.03 -13.38
CA ARG A 226 -8.79 6.73 -14.37
C ARG A 226 -8.26 6.51 -15.79
N LEU A 227 -6.94 6.58 -15.94
CA LEU A 227 -6.26 6.40 -17.22
C LEU A 227 -6.46 4.99 -17.77
N PHE A 228 -6.38 3.98 -16.90
CA PHE A 228 -6.49 2.57 -17.28
C PHE A 228 -7.89 1.97 -17.08
N GLY A 229 -8.89 2.79 -16.73
CA GLY A 229 -10.29 2.35 -16.63
C GLY A 229 -10.59 1.39 -15.47
N THR A 230 -9.77 1.39 -14.42
CA THR A 230 -9.94 0.56 -13.21
C THR A 230 -10.58 1.33 -12.06
N TYR A 231 -11.01 2.58 -12.28
CA TYR A 231 -11.67 3.39 -11.25
C TYR A 231 -13.11 2.93 -10.97
N ARG A 232 -13.43 2.63 -9.71
CA ARG A 232 -14.80 2.40 -9.22
C ARG A 232 -15.17 3.38 -8.11
N ALA A 233 -16.23 4.15 -8.33
CA ALA A 233 -16.59 5.24 -7.42
C ALA A 233 -17.23 4.79 -6.10
N GLN A 234 -18.12 3.78 -6.17
CA GLN A 234 -18.93 3.30 -5.06
C GLN A 234 -19.02 1.76 -5.11
N PRO A 235 -19.09 1.09 -3.95
CA PRO A 235 -19.42 -0.33 -3.87
C PRO A 235 -20.93 -0.52 -3.98
N ARG A 236 -21.35 -1.69 -4.47
CA ARG A 236 -22.73 -2.12 -4.70
C ARG A 236 -23.59 -2.00 -3.45
N ASP A 237 -23.04 -2.44 -2.32
CA ASP A 237 -23.76 -2.53 -1.04
C ASP A 237 -23.54 -1.26 -0.16
N GLY A 238 -22.94 -0.21 -0.73
CA GLY A 238 -22.56 1.01 -0.03
C GLY A 238 -21.41 0.79 0.98
N HIS A 239 -20.72 1.86 1.35
CA HIS A 239 -19.52 1.75 2.20
C HIS A 239 -19.78 1.15 3.59
N GLN A 240 -21.00 1.25 4.11
CA GLN A 240 -21.39 0.70 5.40
C GLN A 240 -21.86 -0.76 5.30
N GLY A 241 -22.57 -1.12 4.22
CA GLY A 241 -23.15 -2.46 4.04
C GLY A 241 -22.23 -3.46 3.34
N MET A 242 -21.21 -3.00 2.60
CA MET A 242 -20.28 -3.89 1.91
C MET A 242 -19.54 -4.82 2.86
N THR A 243 -19.34 -6.06 2.44
CA THR A 243 -18.49 -7.00 3.15
C THR A 243 -17.02 -6.78 2.74
N ILE A 244 -16.15 -6.70 3.75
CA ILE A 244 -14.70 -6.57 3.57
C ILE A 244 -14.06 -7.91 3.90
N GLY A 245 -12.94 -8.18 3.25
CA GLY A 245 -12.18 -9.39 3.44
C GLY A 245 -12.52 -10.49 2.44
N LEU A 246 -11.71 -11.53 2.41
CA LEU A 246 -11.95 -12.71 1.57
C LEU A 246 -12.75 -13.76 2.34
N HIS A 247 -13.69 -14.42 1.65
CA HIS A 247 -14.54 -15.45 2.22
C HIS A 247 -13.74 -16.60 2.88
N ALA A 248 -12.71 -17.09 2.20
CA ALA A 248 -11.88 -18.19 2.67
C ALA A 248 -11.13 -17.93 3.99
N PHE A 249 -10.97 -16.67 4.39
CA PHE A 249 -10.12 -16.27 5.52
C PHE A 249 -10.86 -15.52 6.63
N ARG A 250 -12.19 -15.69 6.72
CA ARG A 250 -13.02 -14.99 7.71
C ARG A 250 -12.89 -15.52 9.14
N ASP A 251 -12.46 -16.77 9.32
CA ASP A 251 -12.19 -17.30 10.66
C ASP A 251 -11.04 -16.49 11.31
N PRO A 252 -11.23 -15.94 12.54
CA PRO A 252 -10.21 -15.16 13.25
C PRO A 252 -8.85 -15.85 13.39
N ARG A 253 -8.76 -17.19 13.28
CA ARG A 253 -7.50 -17.92 13.23
C ARG A 253 -6.56 -17.41 12.14
N TRP A 254 -7.10 -16.98 11.00
CA TRP A 254 -6.35 -16.49 9.85
C TRP A 254 -5.72 -15.11 10.07
N LEU A 255 -6.06 -14.45 11.18
CA LEU A 255 -5.49 -13.17 11.61
C LEU A 255 -4.25 -13.33 12.48
N ARG A 256 -3.90 -14.55 12.90
CA ARG A 256 -2.64 -14.80 13.60
C ARG A 256 -1.46 -14.66 12.64
N LEU A 257 -0.35 -14.12 13.10
CA LEU A 257 0.86 -13.90 12.31
C LEU A 257 1.31 -15.18 11.57
N ASP A 258 1.38 -16.33 12.24
CA ASP A 258 1.77 -17.60 11.63
C ASP A 258 0.80 -18.02 10.50
N ARG A 259 -0.50 -17.77 10.69
CA ARG A 259 -1.53 -18.11 9.71
C ARG A 259 -1.58 -17.13 8.55
N MET A 260 -1.36 -15.84 8.81
CA MET A 260 -1.19 -14.80 7.79
C MET A 260 -0.05 -15.18 6.84
N LEU A 261 1.10 -15.57 7.40
CA LEU A 261 2.24 -16.03 6.59
C LEU A 261 1.89 -17.27 5.78
N LEU A 262 1.10 -18.21 6.30
CA LEU A 262 0.71 -19.41 5.56
C LEU A 262 -0.38 -19.19 4.50
N GLN A 263 -1.02 -18.01 4.45
CA GLN A 263 -2.13 -17.75 3.54
C GLN A 263 -1.80 -18.00 2.07
N PRO A 264 -0.64 -17.64 1.50
CA PRO A 264 -0.33 -17.89 0.08
C PRO A 264 -0.36 -19.36 -0.33
N TRP A 265 -0.17 -20.27 0.63
CA TRP A 265 -0.11 -21.71 0.40
C TRP A 265 -1.37 -22.45 0.86
N SER A 266 -2.33 -21.76 1.48
CA SER A 266 -3.60 -22.34 1.88
C SER A 266 -4.44 -22.74 0.66
N ARG A 267 -5.01 -23.95 0.70
CA ARG A 267 -5.96 -24.43 -0.31
C ARG A 267 -7.40 -23.95 -0.05
N GLU A 268 -7.70 -23.39 1.12
CA GLU A 268 -9.05 -22.93 1.48
C GLU A 268 -9.56 -21.82 0.55
N ALA A 269 -8.66 -21.04 -0.04
CA ALA A 269 -9.00 -19.99 -1.00
C ALA A 269 -9.00 -20.46 -2.46
N ASP A 270 -8.68 -21.72 -2.72
CA ASP A 270 -8.75 -22.32 -4.05
C ASP A 270 -10.07 -23.12 -4.22
N ASP A 271 -10.93 -23.16 -3.19
CA ASP A 271 -12.24 -23.80 -3.22
C ASP A 271 -13.30 -22.87 -3.87
N PRO A 272 -13.89 -23.23 -5.01
CA PRO A 272 -14.94 -22.45 -5.66
C PRO A 272 -16.18 -22.21 -4.78
N ALA A 273 -16.40 -23.04 -3.76
CA ALA A 273 -17.48 -22.84 -2.79
C ALA A 273 -17.21 -21.69 -1.81
N ALA A 274 -15.95 -21.24 -1.69
CA ALA A 274 -15.60 -20.11 -0.83
C ALA A 274 -16.13 -18.78 -1.38
N ASP A 275 -16.16 -18.58 -2.69
CA ASP A 275 -16.58 -17.31 -3.33
C ASP A 275 -18.11 -17.21 -3.56
N GLN A 276 -18.89 -18.20 -3.14
CA GLN A 276 -20.35 -18.14 -3.25
C GLN A 276 -20.96 -17.66 -1.93
N PRO A 277 -21.89 -16.68 -1.96
CA PRO A 277 -22.67 -16.35 -0.78
C PRO A 277 -23.44 -17.61 -0.34
N THR A 278 -23.34 -17.97 0.93
CA THR A 278 -24.20 -18.98 1.52
C THR A 278 -25.66 -18.57 1.28
N PRO A 279 -26.53 -19.44 0.74
CA PRO A 279 -27.94 -19.13 0.64
C PRO A 279 -28.47 -18.91 2.06
N ASP A 280 -29.20 -17.80 2.26
CA ASP A 280 -29.95 -17.51 3.48
C ASP A 280 -31.01 -18.59 3.77
#